data_AF-A0AAV9VWI5-F1
#
_entry.id   AF-A0AAV9VWI5-F1
#
_cell.length_a   1.000
_cell.length_b   1.000
_cell.length_c   1.000
_cell.angle_alpha   90.00
_cell.angle_beta   90.00
_cell.angle_gamma   90.00
#
_symmetry.space_group_name_H-M   'P 1'
#
loop_
_entity.id
_entity.type
_entity.pdbx_description
1 polymer ?
#
loop_
_entity_poly.entity_id
_entity_poly.type
_entity_poly.pdbx_seq_one_letter_code
_entity_poly.pdbx_strand_id
1 'polypeptide(L)'
;MLGTLGSVLKKSFRVSVGNTQNTTFFTTLSHRATKACRASSTLRGISRSQIFRAGTSKTIMSDEDKLCEQVKVVAEDNAKMLNAASKGVKEPSTQAESSQEVEEKPLPKLTAAEFKAYNRLAVVMDQYHNHFRATWTEIITGLRKSRPKNQSLRQFLSIAQGFCRMIDTHHNIEESYFFPILAKKMPAFQKHNKEHGEMIAHHRQIHKGLEKFEDYVNACKSGEKDFVASDMLELMESFEKVLWQHLDEEVQQLGAENMRKYWTLEELKMIPM
;
A
#
# COMPACT_ATOMS: atom_id res chain seq x y z
N MET A 1 63.86 -13.77 16.28
CA MET A 1 62.86 -13.04 15.48
C MET A 1 61.68 -12.74 16.37
N LEU A 2 61.50 -11.47 16.72
CA LEU A 2 60.43 -10.94 17.57
C LEU A 2 59.21 -10.64 16.69
N GLY A 3 58.06 -11.21 17.02
CA GLY A 3 56.78 -10.98 16.33
C GLY A 3 55.76 -10.38 17.29
N THR A 4 55.37 -9.15 16.99
CA THR A 4 54.58 -8.20 17.76
C THR A 4 53.10 -8.59 17.92
N LEU A 5 52.57 -8.45 19.15
CA LEU A 5 51.14 -8.51 19.47
C LEU A 5 50.45 -7.22 19.00
N GLY A 6 49.57 -7.33 18.00
CA GLY A 6 48.67 -6.26 17.55
C GLY A 6 47.29 -6.40 18.20
N SER A 7 46.98 -5.50 19.13
CA SER A 7 45.68 -5.37 19.80
C SER A 7 44.68 -4.67 18.87
N VAL A 8 43.54 -5.31 18.57
CA VAL A 8 42.45 -4.70 17.79
C VAL A 8 41.45 -4.04 18.74
N LEU A 9 41.41 -2.71 18.66
CA LEU A 9 40.47 -1.80 19.32
C LEU A 9 39.01 -2.16 18.98
N LYS A 10 38.21 -2.54 19.99
CA LYS A 10 36.75 -2.49 19.92
C LYS A 10 36.30 -1.02 20.03
N LYS A 11 35.87 -0.42 18.92
CA LYS A 11 35.14 0.86 18.95
C LYS A 11 33.72 0.60 19.45
N SER A 12 33.47 0.99 20.69
CA SER A 12 32.14 1.07 21.29
C SER A 12 31.43 2.29 20.72
N PHE A 13 30.36 2.09 19.94
CA PHE A 13 29.50 3.19 19.47
C PHE A 13 28.37 3.38 20.47
N ARG A 14 28.47 4.45 21.26
CA ARG A 14 27.46 4.87 22.24
C ARG A 14 26.57 5.91 21.54
N VAL A 15 25.35 5.54 21.20
CA VAL A 15 24.35 6.52 20.72
C VAL A 15 23.54 7.01 21.92
N SER A 16 23.56 8.33 22.07
CA SER A 16 22.92 9.11 23.11
C SER A 16 21.40 9.10 22.95
N VAL A 17 20.69 8.85 24.05
CA VAL A 17 19.23 8.98 24.14
C VAL A 17 18.90 10.48 24.17
N GLY A 18 18.30 10.97 23.10
CA GLY A 18 17.85 12.35 22.94
C GLY A 18 16.33 12.45 22.92
N ASN A 19 15.79 12.86 24.07
CA ASN A 19 14.62 13.71 24.32
C ASN A 19 13.35 13.53 23.45
N THR A 20 12.31 12.97 24.08
CA THR A 20 10.90 12.94 23.65
C THR A 20 10.22 14.29 23.89
N GLN A 21 9.82 15.02 22.84
CA GLN A 21 8.69 15.97 22.89
C GLN A 21 8.12 16.20 21.46
N ASN A 22 6.94 15.63 21.18
CA ASN A 22 5.82 16.29 20.48
C ASN A 22 4.73 15.26 20.12
N THR A 23 3.77 15.10 21.03
CA THR A 23 2.49 14.45 20.76
C THR A 23 1.40 15.26 21.44
N THR A 24 0.89 16.25 20.74
CA THR A 24 -0.37 16.93 21.08
C THR A 24 -0.96 17.44 19.78
N PHE A 25 -1.92 16.73 19.19
CA PHE A 25 -3.01 17.36 18.44
C PHE A 25 -4.16 16.35 18.26
N PHE A 26 -5.35 16.81 18.62
CA PHE A 26 -6.69 16.22 18.44
C PHE A 26 -7.20 15.19 19.47
N THR A 27 -7.67 15.72 20.60
CA THR A 27 -8.86 15.21 21.31
C THR A 27 -9.69 16.40 21.79
N THR A 28 -10.89 16.59 21.23
CA THR A 28 -12.14 16.96 21.95
C THR A 28 -13.30 17.29 20.98
N LEU A 29 -14.36 16.48 21.03
CA LEU A 29 -15.81 16.79 20.94
C LEU A 29 -16.53 15.44 20.79
N SER A 30 -17.63 15.08 21.45
CA SER A 30 -18.49 15.70 22.44
C SER A 30 -19.26 14.55 23.10
N HIS A 31 -19.46 14.60 24.40
CA HIS A 31 -20.36 13.69 25.10
C HIS A 31 -21.81 14.19 25.01
N ARG A 32 -22.73 13.22 24.96
CA ARG A 32 -24.06 13.19 25.60
C ARG A 32 -25.28 13.44 24.70
N ALA A 33 -25.99 12.35 24.40
CA ALA A 33 -27.45 12.30 24.49
C ALA A 33 -27.90 10.89 24.88
N THR A 34 -28.38 10.76 26.13
CA THR A 34 -29.18 9.63 26.63
C THR A 34 -30.65 9.85 26.26
N LYS A 35 -31.36 8.85 25.70
CA LYS A 35 -32.55 8.21 26.32
C LYS A 35 -33.22 7.19 25.39
N ALA A 36 -33.81 6.19 26.03
CA ALA A 36 -34.51 5.04 25.50
C ALA A 36 -35.82 5.35 24.75
N CYS A 37 -36.18 4.46 23.81
CA CYS A 37 -37.55 4.04 23.60
C CYS A 37 -37.59 2.55 23.21
N ARG A 38 -38.19 1.75 24.08
CA ARG A 38 -38.72 0.41 23.78
C ARG A 38 -40.07 0.60 23.07
N ALA A 39 -40.28 -0.08 21.94
CA ALA A 39 -41.61 -0.54 21.55
C ALA A 39 -41.47 -1.79 20.69
N SER A 40 -42.09 -2.87 21.18
CA SER A 40 -42.33 -4.11 20.46
C SER A 40 -43.77 -4.07 19.95
N SER A 41 -44.01 -4.40 18.69
CA SER A 41 -45.32 -4.91 18.26
C SER A 41 -45.22 -5.71 16.95
N THR A 42 -45.49 -6.99 17.14
CA THR A 42 -46.04 -8.04 16.29
C THR A 42 -46.69 -7.65 14.94
N LEU A 43 -46.28 -8.43 13.94
CA LEU A 43 -46.91 -8.80 12.65
C LEU A 43 -48.45 -8.70 12.55
N ARG A 44 -48.93 -8.15 11.42
CA ARG A 44 -49.81 -8.81 10.41
C ARG A 44 -50.25 -7.83 9.32
N GLY A 45 -50.39 -8.34 8.08
CA GLY A 45 -51.34 -7.82 7.09
C GLY A 45 -50.76 -7.49 5.71
N ILE A 46 -50.66 -8.50 4.85
CA ILE A 46 -50.52 -8.33 3.39
C ILE A 46 -51.93 -8.10 2.80
N SER A 47 -52.11 -7.07 1.98
CA SER A 47 -53.09 -7.08 0.89
C SER A 47 -52.68 -6.11 -0.23
N ARG A 48 -52.74 -6.61 -1.47
CA ARG A 48 -52.52 -5.92 -2.75
C ARG A 48 -53.80 -5.17 -3.15
N SER A 49 -53.68 -3.97 -3.72
CA SER A 49 -54.23 -3.60 -5.04
C SER A 49 -54.15 -2.09 -5.38
N GLN A 50 -53.91 -1.82 -6.66
CA GLN A 50 -54.17 -0.58 -7.47
C GLN A 50 -53.12 0.55 -7.44
N ILE A 51 -52.32 0.73 -8.52
CA ILE A 51 -52.54 1.37 -9.84
C ILE A 51 -52.03 2.84 -9.88
N PHE A 52 -50.96 3.01 -10.67
CA PHE A 52 -50.43 4.18 -11.39
C PHE A 52 -50.76 5.62 -10.96
N ARG A 53 -49.70 6.36 -10.60
CA ARG A 53 -49.51 7.75 -11.05
C ARG A 53 -48.02 8.07 -11.23
N ALA A 54 -47.69 8.59 -12.40
CA ALA A 54 -46.35 9.02 -12.79
C ALA A 54 -45.91 10.26 -11.99
N GLY A 55 -44.68 10.21 -11.46
CA GLY A 55 -43.99 11.33 -10.87
C GLY A 55 -42.50 11.15 -11.10
N THR A 56 -41.91 12.00 -11.94
CA THR A 56 -40.48 12.09 -12.18
C THR A 56 -39.78 12.56 -10.90
N SER A 57 -39.17 11.62 -10.18
CA SER A 57 -38.28 11.93 -9.05
C SER A 57 -36.84 11.63 -9.45
N LYS A 58 -35.99 12.64 -9.32
CA LYS A 58 -34.56 12.60 -9.62
C LYS A 58 -33.88 11.75 -8.54
N THR A 59 -33.57 10.50 -8.85
CA THR A 59 -32.84 9.61 -7.94
C THR A 59 -31.42 10.14 -7.71
N ILE A 60 -31.14 10.58 -6.49
CA ILE A 60 -29.76 10.71 -5.99
C ILE A 60 -29.37 9.31 -5.52
N MET A 61 -28.45 8.66 -6.22
CA MET A 61 -27.92 7.35 -5.85
C MET A 61 -27.03 7.47 -4.61
N SER A 62 -27.17 6.53 -3.68
CA SER A 62 -26.29 6.36 -2.52
C SER A 62 -24.90 5.85 -2.94
N ASP A 63 -23.86 6.21 -2.17
CA ASP A 63 -22.46 5.84 -2.46
C ASP A 63 -22.20 4.32 -2.43
N GLU A 64 -23.04 3.55 -1.75
CA GLU A 64 -23.02 2.07 -1.76
C GLU A 64 -23.40 1.47 -3.13
N ASP A 65 -24.28 2.14 -3.89
CA ASP A 65 -24.70 1.66 -5.22
C ASP A 65 -23.64 1.94 -6.29
N LYS A 66 -22.79 2.97 -6.08
CA LYS A 66 -21.64 3.28 -6.94
C LYS A 66 -20.52 2.25 -6.83
N LEU A 67 -20.33 1.68 -5.64
CA LEU A 67 -19.34 0.64 -5.38
C LEU A 67 -19.77 -0.69 -6.04
N CYS A 68 -21.06 -1.02 -6.01
CA CYS A 68 -21.62 -2.21 -6.65
C CYS A 68 -21.48 -2.18 -8.19
N GLU A 69 -21.62 -1.01 -8.82
CA GLU A 69 -21.49 -0.89 -10.27
C GLU A 69 -20.02 -0.97 -10.74
N GLN A 70 -19.06 -0.45 -9.95
CA GLN A 70 -17.63 -0.61 -10.25
C GLN A 70 -17.16 -2.07 -10.15
N VAL A 71 -17.73 -2.86 -9.24
CA VAL A 71 -17.41 -4.29 -9.10
C VAL A 71 -17.94 -5.12 -10.28
N LYS A 72 -19.06 -4.73 -10.90
CA LYS A 72 -19.59 -5.42 -12.10
C LYS A 72 -18.76 -5.16 -13.35
N VAL A 73 -18.25 -3.95 -13.53
CA VAL A 73 -17.37 -3.61 -14.68
C VAL A 73 -16.07 -4.42 -14.64
N VAL A 74 -15.51 -4.66 -13.44
CA VAL A 74 -14.29 -5.49 -13.28
C VAL A 74 -14.57 -6.99 -13.52
N ALA A 75 -15.77 -7.47 -13.21
CA ALA A 75 -16.15 -8.87 -13.47
C ALA A 75 -16.41 -9.16 -14.96
N GLU A 76 -16.98 -8.20 -15.70
CA GLU A 76 -17.26 -8.34 -17.14
C GLU A 76 -15.99 -8.27 -18.01
N ASP A 77 -14.98 -7.48 -17.59
CA ASP A 77 -13.69 -7.42 -18.28
C ASP A 77 -12.86 -8.71 -18.10
N ASN A 78 -13.02 -9.41 -16.96
CA ASN A 78 -12.40 -10.71 -16.73
C ASN A 78 -13.00 -11.84 -17.60
N ALA A 79 -14.30 -11.79 -17.91
CA ALA A 79 -14.97 -12.79 -18.75
C ALA A 79 -14.59 -12.70 -20.24
N LYS A 80 -14.20 -11.50 -20.72
CA LYS A 80 -13.72 -11.30 -22.09
C LYS A 80 -12.30 -11.85 -22.33
N MET A 81 -11.47 -11.94 -21.29
CA MET A 81 -10.10 -12.45 -21.41
C MET A 81 -9.99 -13.98 -21.49
N LEU A 82 -10.92 -14.72 -20.88
CA LEU A 82 -10.90 -16.19 -20.91
C LEU A 82 -11.36 -16.80 -22.25
N ASN A 83 -12.18 -16.09 -23.02
CA ASN A 83 -12.69 -16.57 -24.32
C ASN A 83 -11.75 -16.28 -25.50
N ALA A 84 -10.78 -15.37 -25.35
CA ALA A 84 -9.82 -15.02 -26.40
C ALA A 84 -8.62 -16.00 -26.49
N ALA A 85 -8.43 -16.86 -25.49
CA ALA A 85 -7.29 -17.78 -25.42
C ALA A 85 -7.47 -19.10 -26.20
N SER A 86 -8.59 -19.30 -26.92
CA SER A 86 -8.92 -20.60 -27.53
C SER A 86 -8.87 -20.68 -29.06
N LYS A 87 -8.37 -19.69 -29.80
CA LYS A 87 -8.33 -19.79 -31.28
C LYS A 87 -7.01 -19.34 -31.91
N GLY A 88 -6.24 -20.35 -32.32
CA GLY A 88 -5.56 -20.37 -33.62
C GLY A 88 -4.15 -19.79 -33.68
N VAL A 89 -3.14 -20.65 -33.47
CA VAL A 89 -1.75 -20.38 -33.88
C VAL A 89 -1.57 -20.85 -35.33
N LYS A 90 -1.15 -19.92 -36.20
CA LYS A 90 -0.41 -20.20 -37.44
C LYS A 90 0.68 -19.14 -37.57
N GLU A 91 1.94 -19.59 -37.56
CA GLU A 91 3.14 -18.86 -38.01
C GLU A 91 2.99 -18.46 -39.50
N PRO A 92 3.69 -17.40 -40.00
CA PRO A 92 5.16 -17.45 -40.10
C PRO A 92 5.97 -16.13 -40.08
N SER A 93 7.29 -16.32 -39.96
CA SER A 93 8.43 -15.64 -40.62
C SER A 93 8.89 -14.23 -40.19
N THR A 94 9.98 -14.25 -39.43
CA THR A 94 11.23 -13.45 -39.54
C THR A 94 11.27 -12.34 -40.61
N GLN A 95 11.43 -11.10 -40.15
CA GLN A 95 12.39 -10.14 -40.72
C GLN A 95 13.08 -9.38 -39.57
N ALA A 96 14.40 -9.34 -39.66
CA ALA A 96 15.28 -8.65 -38.73
C ALA A 96 15.22 -7.14 -39.00
N GLU A 97 14.82 -6.36 -38.00
CA GLU A 97 15.08 -4.92 -37.95
C GLU A 97 16.08 -4.61 -36.85
N SER A 98 17.09 -3.86 -37.28
CA SER A 98 18.25 -3.36 -36.56
C SER A 98 17.86 -2.62 -35.28
N SER A 99 18.11 -3.23 -34.12
CA SER A 99 18.14 -2.52 -32.83
C SER A 99 19.32 -1.55 -32.81
N GLN A 100 19.05 -0.28 -33.09
CA GLN A 100 19.99 0.80 -32.77
C GLN A 100 20.01 1.00 -31.25
N GLU A 101 21.10 0.58 -30.63
CA GLU A 101 21.46 0.90 -29.26
C GLU A 101 21.70 2.42 -29.18
N VAL A 102 20.73 3.16 -28.62
CA VAL A 102 20.88 4.60 -28.38
C VAL A 102 21.85 4.75 -27.22
N GLU A 103 23.07 5.16 -27.54
CA GLU A 103 24.10 5.53 -26.58
C GLU A 103 23.59 6.74 -25.75
N GLU A 104 23.07 6.45 -24.56
CA GLU A 104 22.50 7.45 -23.65
C GLU A 104 23.61 8.36 -23.13
N LYS A 105 23.76 9.54 -23.73
CA LYS A 105 24.74 10.55 -23.29
C LYS A 105 24.54 10.84 -21.78
N PRO A 106 25.60 10.81 -20.97
CA PRO A 106 25.46 10.98 -19.52
C PRO A 106 24.88 12.35 -19.20
N LEU A 107 23.79 12.37 -18.43
CA LEU A 107 23.17 13.61 -17.97
C LEU A 107 24.17 14.44 -17.15
N PRO A 108 24.11 15.78 -17.22
CA PRO A 108 24.99 16.66 -16.44
C PRO A 108 24.91 16.32 -14.94
N LYS A 109 26.01 16.52 -14.19
CA LYS A 109 25.96 16.30 -12.74
C LYS A 109 25.00 17.29 -12.08
N LEU A 110 24.13 16.82 -11.17
CA LEU A 110 23.27 17.69 -10.38
C LEU A 110 24.07 18.46 -9.34
N THR A 111 23.72 19.72 -9.12
CA THR A 111 24.10 20.41 -7.89
C THR A 111 23.38 19.79 -6.69
N ALA A 112 23.87 20.04 -5.48
CA ALA A 112 23.23 19.53 -4.26
C ALA A 112 21.78 20.04 -4.09
N ALA A 113 21.49 21.27 -4.52
CA ALA A 113 20.15 21.85 -4.45
C ALA A 113 19.19 21.17 -5.43
N GLU A 114 19.63 20.91 -6.66
CA GLU A 114 18.83 20.20 -7.67
C GLU A 114 18.60 18.74 -7.27
N PHE A 115 19.65 18.07 -6.78
CA PHE A 115 19.52 16.71 -6.26
C PHE A 115 18.44 16.64 -5.18
N LYS A 116 18.49 17.56 -4.18
CA LYS A 116 17.48 17.62 -3.13
C LYS A 116 16.07 17.85 -3.69
N ALA A 117 15.93 18.73 -4.69
CA ALA A 117 14.65 19.01 -5.31
C ALA A 117 14.10 17.77 -6.04
N TYR A 118 14.92 17.10 -6.85
CA TYR A 118 14.54 15.86 -7.54
C TYR A 118 14.25 14.71 -6.59
N ASN A 119 14.99 14.60 -5.49
CA ASN A 119 14.86 13.49 -4.54
C ASN A 119 13.70 13.64 -3.54
N ARG A 120 12.95 14.75 -3.58
CA ARG A 120 11.98 15.10 -2.53
C ARG A 120 10.89 14.04 -2.33
N LEU A 121 10.41 13.43 -3.43
CA LEU A 121 9.38 12.40 -3.39
C LEU A 121 9.93 11.12 -2.76
N ALA A 122 11.12 10.66 -3.18
CA ALA A 122 11.80 9.52 -2.57
C ALA A 122 12.02 9.70 -1.06
N VAL A 123 12.38 10.91 -0.61
CA VAL A 123 12.58 11.19 0.82
C VAL A 123 11.29 11.02 1.60
N VAL A 124 10.18 11.55 1.12
CA VAL A 124 8.88 11.41 1.81
C VAL A 124 8.37 9.97 1.73
N MET A 125 8.54 9.32 0.59
CA MET A 125 8.19 7.92 0.41
C MET A 125 8.92 7.04 1.43
N ASP A 126 10.25 7.20 1.53
CA ASP A 126 11.05 6.40 2.44
C ASP A 126 10.74 6.70 3.93
N GLN A 127 10.21 7.88 4.27
CA GLN A 127 9.71 8.16 5.62
C GLN A 127 8.52 7.26 5.98
N TYR A 128 7.53 7.14 5.09
CA TYR A 128 6.40 6.22 5.28
C TYR A 128 6.89 4.77 5.28
N HIS A 129 7.73 4.40 4.31
CA HIS A 129 8.24 3.03 4.22
C HIS A 129 9.00 2.63 5.47
N ASN A 130 9.88 3.49 5.99
CA ASN A 130 10.61 3.22 7.23
C ASN A 130 9.69 3.05 8.44
N HIS A 131 8.54 3.72 8.48
CA HIS A 131 7.54 3.45 9.51
C HIS A 131 6.96 2.03 9.36
N PHE A 132 6.67 1.58 8.14
CA PHE A 132 6.20 0.21 7.88
C PHE A 132 7.26 -0.82 8.28
N ARG A 133 8.53 -0.58 7.92
CA ARG A 133 9.66 -1.46 8.29
C ARG A 133 9.77 -1.60 9.80
N ALA A 134 9.62 -0.49 10.53
CA ALA A 134 9.68 -0.49 11.99
C ALA A 134 8.52 -1.28 12.61
N THR A 135 7.29 -1.04 12.15
CA THR A 135 6.11 -1.77 12.64
C THR A 135 6.17 -3.26 12.29
N TRP A 136 6.58 -3.62 11.08
CA TRP A 136 6.85 -5.01 10.68
C TRP A 136 7.83 -5.68 11.63
N THR A 137 8.95 -5.02 11.91
CA THR A 137 10.00 -5.53 12.80
C THR A 137 9.47 -5.77 14.21
N GLU A 138 8.64 -4.86 14.73
CA GLU A 138 7.98 -5.03 16.03
C GLU A 138 7.10 -6.28 16.05
N ILE A 139 6.23 -6.44 15.04
CA ILE A 139 5.30 -7.56 14.96
C ILE A 139 6.06 -8.88 14.82
N ILE A 140 6.99 -9.00 13.85
CA ILE A 140 7.78 -10.21 13.63
C ILE A 140 8.62 -10.57 14.87
N THR A 141 9.19 -9.58 15.56
CA THR A 141 9.92 -9.82 16.82
C THR A 141 8.99 -10.39 17.89
N GLY A 142 7.78 -9.83 18.00
CA GLY A 142 6.75 -10.30 18.92
C GLY A 142 6.27 -11.73 18.62
N LEU A 143 6.24 -12.12 17.34
CA LEU A 143 5.85 -13.46 16.89
C LEU A 143 6.96 -14.49 17.06
N ARG A 144 8.20 -14.17 16.66
CA ARG A 144 9.35 -15.10 16.69
C ARG A 144 9.96 -15.28 18.07
N LYS A 145 9.90 -14.24 18.92
CA LYS A 145 10.51 -14.26 20.26
C LYS A 145 9.43 -14.14 21.32
N SER A 146 9.05 -12.91 21.63
CA SER A 146 8.01 -12.59 22.59
C SER A 146 7.66 -11.11 22.47
N ARG A 147 6.40 -10.80 22.78
CA ARG A 147 5.94 -9.42 22.91
C ARG A 147 6.67 -8.72 24.08
N PRO A 148 6.87 -7.39 24.03
CA PRO A 148 7.26 -6.59 25.19
C PRO A 148 6.43 -6.93 26.44
N LYS A 149 7.07 -6.99 27.61
CA LYS A 149 6.44 -7.47 28.86
C LYS A 149 5.15 -6.71 29.25
N ASN A 150 5.05 -5.44 28.87
CA ASN A 150 3.91 -4.58 29.18
C ASN A 150 2.90 -4.47 28.03
N GLN A 151 3.00 -5.34 27.02
CA GLN A 151 2.13 -5.35 25.85
C GLN A 151 1.18 -6.54 25.89
N SER A 152 -0.08 -6.25 26.20
CA SER A 152 -1.16 -7.23 26.13
C SER A 152 -1.34 -7.76 24.71
N LEU A 153 -1.94 -8.95 24.59
CA LEU A 153 -2.30 -9.51 23.28
C LEU A 153 -3.23 -8.56 22.50
N ARG A 154 -4.19 -7.92 23.18
CA ARG A 154 -5.09 -6.94 22.56
C ARG A 154 -4.35 -5.75 21.96
N GLN A 155 -3.34 -5.22 22.67
CA GLN A 155 -2.50 -4.14 22.14
C GLN A 155 -1.67 -4.61 20.94
N PHE A 156 -1.07 -5.80 21.02
CA PHE A 156 -0.32 -6.39 19.92
C PHE A 156 -1.15 -6.58 18.65
N LEU A 157 -2.35 -7.16 18.77
CA LEU A 157 -3.28 -7.29 17.64
C LEU A 157 -3.77 -5.93 17.13
N SER A 158 -3.80 -4.90 17.96
CA SER A 158 -4.17 -3.54 17.52
C SER A 158 -3.06 -2.86 16.73
N ILE A 159 -1.79 -3.14 17.05
CA ILE A 159 -0.63 -2.72 16.25
C ILE A 159 -0.64 -3.44 14.90
N ALA A 160 -0.87 -4.75 14.88
CA ALA A 160 -0.99 -5.53 13.65
C ALA A 160 -2.12 -5.02 12.74
N GLN A 161 -3.31 -4.76 13.30
CA GLN A 161 -4.41 -4.16 12.53
C GLN A 161 -4.09 -2.74 12.05
N GLY A 162 -3.32 -1.97 12.85
CA GLY A 162 -2.84 -0.65 12.46
C GLY A 162 -1.90 -0.70 11.26
N PHE A 163 -1.03 -1.70 11.21
CA PHE A 163 -0.15 -1.97 10.07
C PHE A 163 -0.94 -2.19 8.77
N CYS A 164 -2.01 -3.01 8.81
CA CYS A 164 -2.88 -3.23 7.66
C CYS A 164 -3.47 -1.93 7.13
N ARG A 165 -4.13 -1.16 8.00
CA ARG A 165 -4.76 0.11 7.61
C ARG A 165 -3.76 1.12 7.05
N MET A 166 -2.55 1.14 7.60
CA MET A 166 -1.52 2.08 7.20
C MET A 166 -1.00 1.78 5.78
N ILE A 167 -0.70 0.51 5.48
CA ILE A 167 -0.32 0.10 4.12
C ILE A 167 -1.48 0.32 3.16
N ASP A 168 -2.70 -0.08 3.55
CA ASP A 168 -3.88 0.07 2.70
C ASP A 168 -4.14 1.53 2.33
N THR A 169 -4.14 2.44 3.33
CA THR A 169 -4.33 3.87 3.09
C THR A 169 -3.24 4.45 2.20
N HIS A 170 -1.99 4.05 2.41
CA HIS A 170 -0.83 4.51 1.67
C HIS A 170 -0.91 4.13 0.18
N HIS A 171 -1.09 2.84 -0.13
CA HIS A 171 -1.24 2.37 -1.51
C HIS A 171 -2.47 2.97 -2.19
N ASN A 172 -3.56 3.17 -1.44
CA ASN A 172 -4.78 3.74 -1.99
C ASN A 172 -4.58 5.23 -2.36
N ILE A 173 -3.80 5.98 -1.58
CA ILE A 173 -3.41 7.35 -1.92
C ILE A 173 -2.52 7.36 -3.18
N GLU A 174 -1.56 6.45 -3.26
CA GLU A 174 -0.66 6.35 -4.41
C GLU A 174 -1.41 6.06 -5.69
N GLU A 175 -2.21 5.00 -5.72
CA GLU A 175 -2.97 4.59 -6.90
C GLU A 175 -4.02 5.62 -7.31
N SER A 176 -4.65 6.29 -6.33
CA SER A 176 -5.71 7.27 -6.60
C SER A 176 -5.18 8.62 -7.06
N TYR A 177 -4.03 9.06 -6.53
CA TYR A 177 -3.59 10.45 -6.69
C TYR A 177 -2.18 10.61 -7.26
N PHE A 178 -1.21 9.80 -6.87
CA PHE A 178 0.19 9.99 -7.28
C PHE A 178 0.57 9.24 -8.55
N PHE A 179 0.29 7.94 -8.63
CA PHE A 179 0.62 7.11 -9.78
C PHE A 179 -0.01 7.63 -11.08
N PRO A 180 -1.26 8.12 -11.12
CA PRO A 180 -1.81 8.72 -12.33
C PRO A 180 -1.03 9.94 -12.86
N ILE A 181 -0.38 10.70 -11.96
CA ILE A 181 0.47 11.83 -12.34
C ILE A 181 1.80 11.31 -12.89
N LEU A 182 2.44 10.38 -12.18
CA LEU A 182 3.74 9.82 -12.55
C LEU A 182 3.66 9.05 -13.88
N ALA A 183 2.60 8.26 -14.07
CA ALA A 183 2.35 7.45 -15.26
C ALA A 183 2.29 8.25 -16.57
N LYS A 184 2.09 9.57 -16.51
CA LYS A 184 2.12 10.45 -17.69
C LYS A 184 3.49 10.45 -18.38
N LYS A 185 4.56 10.24 -17.62
CA LYS A 185 5.93 10.29 -18.14
C LYS A 185 6.79 9.09 -17.75
N MET A 186 6.43 8.35 -16.71
CA MET A 186 7.22 7.25 -16.18
C MET A 186 6.55 5.91 -16.48
N PRO A 187 7.11 5.08 -17.38
CA PRO A 187 6.53 3.80 -17.75
C PRO A 187 6.26 2.86 -16.57
N ALA A 188 7.11 2.91 -15.53
CA ALA A 188 7.00 2.11 -14.31
C ALA A 188 5.64 2.20 -13.58
N PHE A 189 4.89 3.30 -13.80
CA PHE A 189 3.61 3.57 -13.14
C PHE A 189 2.39 3.37 -14.07
N GLN A 190 2.60 2.95 -15.31
CA GLN A 190 1.51 2.80 -16.28
C GLN A 190 0.75 1.48 -16.10
N LYS A 191 -0.57 1.57 -15.82
CA LYS A 191 -1.48 0.46 -15.45
C LYS A 191 -1.57 -0.71 -16.45
N HIS A 192 -1.21 -0.51 -17.71
CA HIS A 192 -1.32 -1.51 -18.78
C HIS A 192 0.00 -1.78 -19.52
N ASN A 193 1.12 -1.32 -18.99
CA ASN A 193 2.41 -1.63 -19.59
C ASN A 193 2.82 -3.06 -19.17
N LYS A 194 2.74 -4.02 -20.10
CA LYS A 194 3.13 -5.42 -19.85
C LYS A 194 4.59 -5.58 -19.45
N GLU A 195 5.43 -4.61 -19.80
CA GLU A 195 6.87 -4.61 -19.50
C GLU A 195 7.23 -3.77 -18.27
N HIS A 196 6.36 -2.84 -17.83
CA HIS A 196 6.72 -1.84 -16.81
C HIS A 196 5.64 -1.55 -15.75
N GLY A 197 4.46 -2.16 -15.77
CA GLY A 197 3.40 -1.97 -14.76
C GLY A 197 3.64 -2.67 -13.42
N GLU A 198 4.90 -2.89 -13.05
CA GLU A 198 5.32 -3.75 -11.93
C GLU A 198 4.88 -3.20 -10.57
N MET A 199 4.88 -1.88 -10.38
CA MET A 199 4.50 -1.25 -9.11
C MET A 199 3.06 -1.58 -8.70
N ILE A 200 2.12 -1.44 -9.64
CA ILE A 200 0.70 -1.76 -9.39
C ILE A 200 0.51 -3.28 -9.24
N ALA A 201 1.34 -4.10 -9.89
CA ALA A 201 1.33 -5.54 -9.69
C ALA A 201 1.79 -5.93 -8.29
N HIS A 202 2.78 -5.23 -7.72
CA HIS A 202 3.22 -5.41 -6.35
C HIS A 202 2.11 -5.10 -5.35
N HIS A 203 1.41 -3.96 -5.49
CA HIS A 203 0.28 -3.61 -4.62
C HIS A 203 -0.75 -4.75 -4.56
N ARG A 204 -1.17 -5.28 -5.73
CA ARG A 204 -2.14 -6.39 -5.77
C ARG A 204 -1.67 -7.63 -5.00
N GLN A 205 -0.39 -7.98 -5.11
CA GLN A 205 0.16 -9.13 -4.39
C GLN A 205 0.26 -8.88 -2.89
N ILE A 206 0.67 -7.67 -2.49
CA ILE A 206 0.74 -7.25 -1.08
C ILE A 206 -0.66 -7.27 -0.47
N HIS A 207 -1.66 -6.66 -1.10
CA HIS A 207 -3.04 -6.63 -0.60
C HIS A 207 -3.64 -8.03 -0.46
N LYS A 208 -3.33 -8.97 -1.36
CA LYS A 208 -3.78 -10.37 -1.23
C LYS A 208 -3.22 -11.05 0.03
N GLY A 209 -1.99 -10.74 0.42
CA GLY A 209 -1.41 -11.22 1.69
C GLY A 209 -1.98 -10.49 2.90
N LEU A 210 -2.12 -9.17 2.77
CA LEU A 210 -2.60 -8.27 3.82
C LEU A 210 -4.05 -8.57 4.23
N GLU A 211 -4.93 -8.89 3.27
CA GLU A 211 -6.32 -9.28 3.51
C GLU A 211 -6.41 -10.50 4.43
N LYS A 212 -5.68 -11.57 4.08
CA LYS A 212 -5.65 -12.79 4.90
C LYS A 212 -5.08 -12.56 6.30
N PHE A 213 -4.05 -11.71 6.38
CA PHE A 213 -3.44 -11.32 7.64
C PHE A 213 -4.41 -10.51 8.51
N GLU A 214 -5.12 -9.54 7.92
CA GLU A 214 -6.11 -8.73 8.62
C GLU A 214 -7.31 -9.56 9.09
N ASP A 215 -7.82 -10.47 8.26
CA ASP A 215 -8.90 -11.40 8.64
C ASP A 215 -8.52 -12.21 9.87
N TYR A 216 -7.31 -12.79 9.89
CA TYR A 216 -6.80 -13.53 11.05
C TYR A 216 -6.72 -12.65 12.30
N VAL A 217 -6.18 -11.43 12.17
CA VAL A 217 -6.06 -10.48 13.29
C VAL A 217 -7.45 -10.12 13.81
N ASN A 218 -8.42 -9.87 12.94
CA ASN A 218 -9.79 -9.52 13.30
C ASN A 218 -10.51 -10.68 14.01
N ALA A 219 -10.37 -11.91 13.51
CA ALA A 219 -10.92 -13.11 14.14
C ALA A 219 -10.31 -13.36 15.54
N CYS A 220 -9.02 -13.12 15.72
CA CYS A 220 -8.37 -13.19 17.03
C CYS A 220 -8.86 -12.09 17.98
N LYS A 221 -9.13 -10.89 17.47
CA LYS A 221 -9.62 -9.77 18.28
C LYS A 221 -11.09 -9.93 18.69
N SER A 222 -11.92 -10.54 17.84
CA SER A 222 -13.32 -10.82 18.14
C SER A 222 -13.49 -12.00 19.11
N GLY A 223 -12.48 -12.86 19.22
CA GLY A 223 -12.53 -14.12 19.97
C GLY A 223 -13.14 -15.28 19.17
N GLU A 224 -13.34 -15.09 17.86
CA GLU A 224 -13.75 -16.16 16.94
C GLU A 224 -12.64 -17.22 16.75
N LYS A 225 -11.39 -16.78 16.78
CA LYS A 225 -10.21 -17.65 16.66
C LYS A 225 -9.25 -17.43 17.84
N ASP A 226 -8.68 -18.51 18.36
CA ASP A 226 -7.59 -18.42 19.33
C ASP A 226 -6.30 -17.94 18.65
N PHE A 227 -5.57 -17.06 19.34
CA PHE A 227 -4.31 -16.55 18.82
C PHE A 227 -3.20 -17.60 18.86
N VAL A 228 -2.68 -17.93 17.68
CA VAL A 228 -1.48 -18.75 17.46
C VAL A 228 -0.40 -17.92 16.77
N ALA A 229 0.80 -17.85 17.37
CA ALA A 229 1.88 -17.00 16.86
C ALA A 229 2.43 -17.50 15.51
N SER A 230 2.53 -18.81 15.30
CA SER A 230 3.01 -19.40 14.04
C SER A 230 2.08 -19.12 12.87
N ASP A 231 0.75 -19.25 13.07
CA ASP A 231 -0.24 -18.95 12.02
C ASP A 231 -0.12 -17.50 11.54
N MET A 232 -0.01 -16.55 12.48
CA MET A 232 0.12 -15.14 12.14
C MET A 232 1.47 -14.85 11.45
N LEU A 233 2.53 -15.54 11.86
CA LEU A 233 3.86 -15.39 11.26
C LEU A 233 3.87 -15.88 9.81
N GLU A 234 3.28 -17.04 9.53
CA GLU A 234 3.16 -17.58 8.17
C GLU A 234 2.40 -16.61 7.26
N LEU A 235 1.32 -16.00 7.76
CA LEU A 235 0.56 -14.99 7.01
C LEU A 235 1.40 -13.77 6.67
N MET A 236 2.20 -13.25 7.62
CA MET A 236 3.13 -12.16 7.33
C MET A 236 4.17 -12.57 6.30
N GLU A 237 4.87 -13.68 6.51
CA GLU A 237 5.94 -14.17 5.62
C GLU A 237 5.44 -14.41 4.18
N SER A 238 4.15 -14.71 4.00
CA SER A 238 3.55 -14.96 2.69
C SER A 238 3.62 -13.78 1.69
N PHE A 239 3.75 -12.54 2.18
CA PHE A 239 3.89 -11.33 1.34
C PHE A 239 5.15 -10.52 1.65
N GLU A 240 6.03 -11.02 2.51
CA GLU A 240 7.24 -10.34 2.96
C GLU A 240 8.13 -9.92 1.79
N LYS A 241 8.47 -10.88 0.92
CA LYS A 241 9.41 -10.64 -0.18
C LYS A 241 8.92 -9.55 -1.12
N VAL A 242 7.65 -9.58 -1.52
CA VAL A 242 7.07 -8.59 -2.45
C VAL A 242 6.91 -7.24 -1.78
N LEU A 243 6.58 -7.19 -0.49
CA LEU A 243 6.54 -5.94 0.27
C LEU A 243 7.92 -5.27 0.28
N TRP A 244 8.98 -5.98 0.68
CA TRP A 244 10.33 -5.40 0.72
C TRP A 244 10.81 -4.90 -0.63
N GLN A 245 10.62 -5.72 -1.67
CA GLN A 245 10.99 -5.35 -3.03
C GLN A 245 10.27 -4.08 -3.47
N HIS A 246 8.95 -4.01 -3.25
CA HIS A 246 8.15 -2.84 -3.59
C HIS A 246 8.63 -1.57 -2.87
N LEU A 247 8.83 -1.63 -1.55
CA LEU A 247 9.25 -0.48 -0.76
C LEU A 247 10.62 0.06 -1.20
N ASP A 248 11.52 -0.78 -1.70
CA ASP A 248 12.86 -0.39 -2.16
C ASP A 248 12.81 0.14 -3.60
N GLU A 249 12.13 -0.56 -4.50
CA GLU A 249 12.05 -0.19 -5.92
C GLU A 249 11.31 1.12 -6.11
N GLU A 250 10.25 1.38 -5.36
CA GLU A 250 9.52 2.64 -5.47
C GLU A 250 10.39 3.84 -5.08
N VAL A 251 11.16 3.74 -3.98
CA VAL A 251 12.10 4.78 -3.57
C VAL A 251 13.17 5.01 -4.65
N GLN A 252 13.63 3.94 -5.30
CA GLN A 252 14.56 4.05 -6.44
C GLN A 252 13.92 4.74 -7.65
N GLN A 253 12.68 4.38 -8.00
CA GLN A 253 11.94 4.99 -9.10
C GLN A 253 11.72 6.49 -8.85
N LEU A 254 11.43 6.88 -7.61
CA LEU A 254 11.22 8.27 -7.18
C LEU A 254 12.54 9.01 -6.87
N GLY A 255 13.68 8.33 -6.99
CA GLY A 255 15.00 8.88 -6.70
C GLY A 255 15.44 9.91 -7.73
N ALA A 256 16.32 10.83 -7.31
CA ALA A 256 16.68 11.99 -8.13
C ALA A 256 17.17 11.65 -9.54
N GLU A 257 18.04 10.62 -9.67
CA GLU A 257 18.62 10.22 -10.95
C GLU A 257 17.62 9.58 -11.90
N ASN A 258 16.56 8.97 -11.40
CA ASN A 258 15.50 8.45 -12.25
C ASN A 258 14.48 9.54 -12.59
N MET A 259 14.07 10.34 -11.61
CA MET A 259 13.10 11.43 -11.80
C MET A 259 13.56 12.44 -12.85
N ARG A 260 14.85 12.81 -12.85
CA ARG A 260 15.42 13.77 -13.80
C ARG A 260 15.45 13.30 -15.26
N LYS A 261 15.22 12.00 -15.52
CA LYS A 261 15.09 11.46 -16.88
C LYS A 261 13.76 11.86 -17.52
N TYR A 262 12.74 12.09 -16.70
CA TYR A 262 11.36 12.27 -17.15
C TYR A 262 10.79 13.65 -16.83
N TRP A 263 11.29 14.31 -15.77
CA TRP A 263 10.72 15.54 -15.22
C TRP A 263 11.74 16.66 -15.20
N THR A 264 11.30 17.89 -15.49
CA THR A 264 12.06 19.10 -15.14
C THR A 264 11.79 19.51 -13.70
N LEU A 265 12.61 20.40 -13.13
CA LEU A 265 12.40 20.92 -11.77
C LEU A 265 11.09 21.70 -11.64
N GLU A 266 10.71 22.46 -12.67
CA GLU A 266 9.48 23.25 -12.72
C GLU A 266 8.26 22.34 -12.68
N GLU A 267 8.27 21.26 -13.47
CA GLU A 267 7.18 20.28 -13.49
C GLU A 267 7.12 19.52 -12.17
N LEU A 268 8.28 19.12 -11.63
CA LEU A 268 8.34 18.39 -10.38
C LEU A 268 7.71 19.19 -9.25
N LYS A 269 7.93 20.51 -9.16
CA LYS A 269 7.32 21.40 -8.15
C LYS A 269 5.78 21.38 -8.17
N MET A 270 5.18 21.07 -9.31
CA MET A 270 3.72 21.00 -9.48
C MET A 270 3.13 19.68 -8.97
N ILE A 271 3.95 18.65 -8.72
CA ILE A 271 3.49 17.42 -8.10
C ILE A 271 3.16 17.71 -6.62
N PRO A 272 1.95 17.36 -6.14
CA PRO A 272 1.59 17.49 -4.73
C PRO A 272 2.56 16.74 -3.81
N MET A 273 2.69 17.21 -2.57
CA MET A 273 3.47 16.57 -1.49
C MET A 273 2.59 16.48 -0.24
#